data_AF-A0A8T5QXP5-F1
#
_entry.id   AF-A0A8T5QXP5-F1
#
_cell.length_a   1.000
_cell.length_b   1.000
_cell.length_c   1.000
_cell.angle_alpha   90.00
_cell.angle_beta   90.00
_cell.angle_gamma   90.00
#
_symmetry.space_group_name_H-M   'P 1'
#
loop_
_entity.id
_entity.type
_entity.pdbx_description
1 polymer ?
#
loop_
_entity_poly.entity_id
_entity_poly.type
_entity_poly.pdbx_seq_one_letter_code
_entity_poly.pdbx_strand_id
1 'polypeptide(L)'
;IVKNISINTNGTLLTKELVDALVCAGLTRFNLSLNAIEKKLASRIAGASDENGYDVEHVMQMARYIRQKGLDLVIAPIYLQGINEQEIGRIIEFAKEIGAFVGIQNFLSYAGGRKPAKELDFIEFEDRLKELEKRHKIKLLDPDTGIKIEKQKTLAKPFRKGQAVVVEARYPGIGVSDGRLISVPNFDKKRFKVKLVRDKHNVFAGV
;
A
#
# COMPACT_ATOMS: atom_id res chain seq x y z
N ILE A 1 17.61 10.98 13.80
CA ILE A 1 16.90 9.93 14.56
C ILE A 1 15.56 9.69 13.87
N VAL A 2 15.25 8.45 13.49
CA VAL A 2 13.96 8.09 12.87
C VAL A 2 12.90 8.12 13.95
N LYS A 3 11.81 8.88 13.74
CA LYS A 3 10.74 9.04 14.75
C LYS A 3 9.69 7.93 14.67
N ASN A 4 9.35 7.50 13.47
CA ASN A 4 8.32 6.50 13.21
C ASN A 4 8.79 5.52 12.13
N ILE A 5 8.47 4.24 12.30
CA ILE A 5 8.66 3.19 11.30
C ILE A 5 7.28 2.57 11.09
N SER A 6 6.80 2.57 9.85
CA SER A 6 5.49 2.03 9.50
C SER A 6 5.59 0.98 8.39
N ILE A 7 4.64 0.06 8.37
CA ILE A 7 4.45 -0.88 7.27
C ILE A 7 3.02 -0.83 6.73
N ASN A 8 2.88 -1.13 5.45
CA ASN A 8 1.61 -1.36 4.79
C ASN A 8 1.46 -2.86 4.53
N THR A 9 0.36 -3.46 4.95
CA THR A 9 0.09 -4.88 4.75
C THR A 9 -1.40 -5.15 4.63
N ASN A 10 -1.78 -6.21 3.92
CA ASN A 10 -3.17 -6.69 3.88
C ASN A 10 -3.53 -7.53 5.13
N GLY A 11 -2.54 -7.78 6.00
CA GLY A 11 -2.71 -8.48 7.28
C GLY A 11 -2.77 -10.00 7.20
N THR A 12 -2.83 -10.61 6.02
CA THR A 12 -3.12 -12.05 5.87
C THR A 12 -2.03 -12.98 6.41
N LEU A 13 -0.79 -12.48 6.50
CA LEU A 13 0.36 -13.25 7.00
C LEU A 13 0.75 -12.86 8.43
N LEU A 14 0.01 -11.94 9.06
CA LEU A 14 0.34 -11.52 10.40
C LEU A 14 -0.06 -12.61 11.40
N THR A 15 0.87 -13.00 12.25
CA THR A 15 0.55 -13.73 13.48
C THR A 15 0.89 -12.85 14.67
N LYS A 16 0.44 -13.23 15.87
CA LYS A 16 0.79 -12.50 17.10
C LYS A 16 2.31 -12.47 17.30
N GLU A 17 2.98 -13.59 17.02
CA GLU A 17 4.43 -13.73 17.13
C GLU A 17 5.16 -12.84 16.12
N LEU A 18 4.65 -12.75 14.88
CA LEU A 18 5.23 -11.87 13.88
C LEU A 18 5.03 -10.39 14.23
N VAL A 19 3.84 -10.02 14.73
CA VAL A 19 3.58 -8.66 15.23
C VAL A 19 4.58 -8.35 16.34
N ASP A 20 4.76 -9.24 17.31
CA ASP A 20 5.69 -9.05 18.44
C ASP A 20 7.14 -8.92 17.98
N ALA A 21 7.56 -9.74 17.03
CA ALA A 21 8.90 -9.66 16.44
C ALA A 21 9.13 -8.32 15.73
N LEU A 22 8.16 -7.85 14.95
CA LEU A 22 8.23 -6.56 14.25
C LEU A 22 8.29 -5.39 15.24
N VAL A 23 7.48 -5.42 16.29
CA VAL A 23 7.50 -4.42 17.37
C VAL A 23 8.85 -4.42 18.07
N CYS A 24 9.37 -5.58 18.45
CA CYS A 24 10.70 -5.70 19.06
C CYS A 24 11.81 -5.18 18.14
N ALA A 25 11.67 -5.33 16.81
CA ALA A 25 12.61 -4.79 15.82
C ALA A 25 12.50 -3.26 15.63
N GLY A 26 11.55 -2.59 16.31
CA GLY A 26 11.39 -1.14 16.30
C GLY A 26 10.26 -0.62 15.41
N LEU A 27 9.36 -1.49 14.91
CA LEU A 27 8.18 -1.05 14.19
C LEU A 27 7.25 -0.25 15.12
N THR A 28 6.80 0.93 14.68
CA THR A 28 5.95 1.81 15.51
C THR A 28 4.50 1.89 15.04
N ARG A 29 4.21 1.54 13.78
CA ARG A 29 2.87 1.63 13.21
C ARG A 29 2.56 0.58 12.15
N PHE A 30 1.32 0.11 12.14
CA PHE A 30 0.76 -0.67 11.03
C PHE A 30 -0.26 0.16 10.23
N ASN A 31 -0.27 -0.02 8.91
CA ASN A 31 -1.36 0.40 8.04
C ASN A 31 -1.95 -0.87 7.39
N LEU A 32 -3.19 -1.21 7.77
CA LEU A 32 -3.87 -2.42 7.31
C LEU A 32 -4.86 -2.12 6.19
N SER A 33 -4.68 -2.76 5.05
CA SER A 33 -5.67 -2.75 3.96
C SER A 33 -6.81 -3.71 4.30
N LEU A 34 -7.95 -3.16 4.69
CA LEU A 34 -9.20 -3.88 4.96
C LEU A 34 -10.31 -3.24 4.14
N ASN A 35 -10.79 -3.91 3.09
CA ASN A 35 -11.68 -3.28 2.09
C ASN A 35 -13.16 -3.69 2.24
N ALA A 36 -13.44 -4.71 3.03
CA ALA A 36 -14.76 -5.16 3.43
C ALA A 36 -14.67 -5.98 4.73
N ILE A 37 -15.76 -6.06 5.48
CA ILE A 37 -15.95 -6.94 6.64
C ILE A 37 -16.75 -8.19 6.25
N GLU A 38 -17.69 -8.07 5.30
CA GLU A 38 -18.40 -9.23 4.75
C GLU A 38 -17.42 -10.14 4.00
N LYS A 39 -17.36 -11.41 4.41
CA LYS A 39 -16.35 -12.38 4.00
C LYS A 39 -16.30 -12.60 2.50
N LYS A 40 -17.44 -12.79 1.83
CA LYS A 40 -17.47 -13.05 0.38
C LYS A 40 -16.99 -11.84 -0.41
N LEU A 41 -17.44 -10.65 -0.03
CA LEU A 41 -17.03 -9.39 -0.64
C LEU A 41 -15.55 -9.10 -0.41
N ALA A 42 -15.06 -9.32 0.81
CA ALA A 42 -13.65 -9.15 1.15
C ALA A 42 -12.75 -10.05 0.30
N SER A 43 -13.07 -11.35 0.21
CA SER A 43 -12.36 -12.30 -0.66
C SER A 43 -12.41 -11.90 -2.12
N ARG A 44 -13.58 -11.48 -2.61
CA ARG A 44 -13.75 -11.02 -3.99
C ARG A 44 -12.87 -9.81 -4.30
N ILE A 45 -12.83 -8.80 -3.42
CA ILE A 45 -12.01 -7.61 -3.60
C ILE A 45 -10.51 -7.95 -3.54
N ALA A 46 -10.11 -8.86 -2.65
CA ALA A 46 -8.74 -9.35 -2.57
C ALA A 46 -8.32 -10.18 -3.80
N GLY A 47 -9.28 -10.58 -4.64
CA GLY A 47 -9.04 -11.51 -5.76
C GLY A 47 -8.64 -12.90 -5.27
N ALA A 48 -9.10 -13.30 -4.09
CA ALA A 48 -8.89 -14.62 -3.53
C ALA A 48 -9.99 -15.59 -3.98
N SER A 49 -9.61 -16.84 -4.27
CA SER A 49 -10.53 -17.97 -4.45
C SER A 49 -10.82 -18.65 -3.11
N ASP A 50 -11.75 -19.61 -3.11
CA ASP A 50 -12.06 -20.45 -1.94
C ASP A 50 -10.83 -21.24 -1.42
N GLU A 51 -9.82 -21.44 -2.28
CA GLU A 51 -8.61 -22.24 -1.99
C GLU A 51 -7.44 -21.41 -1.42
N ASN A 52 -7.39 -20.11 -1.72
CA ASN A 52 -6.28 -19.20 -1.36
C ASN A 52 -6.77 -18.08 -0.42
N GLY A 53 -7.86 -18.36 0.30
CA GLY A 53 -8.80 -17.39 0.84
C GLY A 53 -8.19 -16.23 1.62
N TYR A 54 -8.67 -15.02 1.34
CA TYR A 54 -8.47 -13.88 2.22
C TYR A 54 -9.37 -14.05 3.45
N ASP A 55 -8.77 -14.28 4.61
CA ASP A 55 -9.51 -14.39 5.87
C ASP A 55 -9.64 -13.01 6.53
N VAL A 56 -10.79 -12.37 6.30
CA VAL A 56 -11.12 -11.07 6.89
C VAL A 56 -11.21 -11.11 8.41
N GLU A 57 -11.66 -12.23 8.99
CA GLU A 57 -11.80 -12.37 10.44
C GLU A 57 -10.43 -12.41 11.09
N HIS A 58 -9.50 -13.16 10.50
CA HIS A 58 -8.10 -13.17 10.91
C HIS A 58 -7.48 -11.76 10.85
N VAL A 59 -7.67 -11.02 9.75
CA VAL A 59 -7.16 -9.64 9.62
C VAL A 59 -7.73 -8.72 10.71
N MET A 60 -9.04 -8.84 10.99
CA MET A 60 -9.71 -8.09 12.06
C MET A 60 -9.22 -8.49 13.47
N GLN A 61 -8.85 -9.75 13.68
CA GLN A 61 -8.24 -10.22 14.94
C GLN A 61 -6.84 -9.64 15.10
N MET A 62 -6.02 -9.61 14.04
CA MET A 62 -4.68 -9.02 14.09
C MET A 62 -4.73 -7.50 14.31
N ALA A 63 -5.70 -6.80 13.71
CA ALA A 63 -5.95 -5.40 13.97
C ALA A 63 -6.23 -5.12 15.47
N ARG A 64 -7.09 -5.94 16.11
CA ARG A 64 -7.34 -5.87 17.56
C ARG A 64 -6.07 -6.11 18.37
N TYR A 65 -5.29 -7.13 18.00
CA TYR A 65 -4.05 -7.47 18.70
C TYR A 65 -3.01 -6.33 18.64
N ILE A 66 -2.81 -5.73 17.46
CA ILE A 66 -1.92 -4.58 17.28
C ILE A 66 -2.32 -3.42 18.19
N ARG A 67 -3.62 -3.10 18.25
CA ARG A 67 -4.13 -2.04 19.14
C ARG A 67 -4.00 -2.39 20.61
N GLN A 68 -4.23 -3.64 20.99
CA GLN A 68 -4.03 -4.11 22.37
C GLN A 68 -2.58 -3.94 22.83
N LYS A 69 -1.60 -4.05 21.91
CA LYS A 69 -0.18 -3.78 22.18
C LYS A 69 0.17 -2.29 22.27
N GLY A 70 -0.79 -1.40 22.05
CA GLY A 70 -0.61 0.04 22.13
C GLY A 70 0.03 0.67 20.88
N LEU A 71 0.18 -0.07 19.78
CA LEU A 71 0.76 0.46 18.55
C LEU A 71 -0.24 1.27 17.74
N ASP A 72 0.23 2.32 17.09
CA ASP A 72 -0.54 3.04 16.09
C ASP A 72 -1.02 2.10 14.99
N LEU A 73 -2.29 2.22 14.64
CA LEU A 73 -2.90 1.47 13.55
C LEU A 73 -3.75 2.39 12.70
N VAL A 74 -3.55 2.32 11.39
CA VAL A 74 -4.45 2.89 10.39
C VAL A 74 -5.15 1.75 9.66
N ILE A 75 -6.48 1.75 9.65
CA ILE A 75 -7.27 0.93 8.74
C ILE A 75 -7.46 1.73 7.45
N ALA A 76 -6.96 1.20 6.33
CA ALA A 76 -6.84 1.92 5.07
C ALA A 76 -7.68 1.27 3.96
N PRO A 77 -9.02 1.34 4.03
CA PRO A 77 -9.88 0.81 2.97
C PRO A 77 -9.74 1.62 1.68
N ILE A 78 -9.91 0.98 0.53
CA ILE A 78 -10.14 1.67 -0.73
C ILE A 78 -11.63 1.84 -0.98
N TYR A 79 -12.07 3.03 -1.39
CA TYR A 79 -13.45 3.30 -1.77
C TYR A 79 -13.70 2.82 -3.20
N LEU A 80 -14.55 1.80 -3.37
CA LEU A 80 -14.92 1.25 -4.67
C LEU A 80 -16.40 1.54 -4.93
N GLN A 81 -16.64 2.58 -5.73
CA GLN A 81 -17.99 3.03 -6.08
C GLN A 81 -18.83 1.87 -6.63
N GLY A 82 -20.03 1.67 -6.08
CA GLY A 82 -20.95 0.59 -6.44
C GLY A 82 -20.54 -0.81 -5.96
N ILE A 83 -19.46 -0.95 -5.17
CA ILE A 83 -18.96 -2.25 -4.71
C ILE A 83 -18.96 -2.38 -3.19
N ASN A 84 -18.34 -1.46 -2.46
CA ASN A 84 -18.10 -1.62 -1.02
C ASN A 84 -18.58 -0.44 -0.16
N GLU A 85 -19.42 0.44 -0.71
CA GLU A 85 -19.85 1.67 -0.04
C GLU A 85 -20.52 1.41 1.33
N GLN A 86 -21.29 0.32 1.44
CA GLN A 86 -21.89 -0.11 2.70
C GLN A 86 -20.85 -0.63 3.71
N GLU A 87 -19.79 -1.26 3.23
CA GLU A 87 -18.73 -1.79 4.08
C GLU A 87 -17.86 -0.69 4.67
N ILE A 88 -17.67 0.43 3.96
CA ILE A 88 -16.89 1.57 4.46
C ILE A 88 -17.43 2.05 5.81
N GLY A 89 -18.75 2.20 5.95
CA GLY A 89 -19.36 2.59 7.23
C GLY A 89 -19.10 1.57 8.35
N ARG A 90 -19.17 0.27 8.02
CA ARG A 90 -18.89 -0.81 8.99
C ARG A 90 -17.41 -0.82 9.41
N ILE A 91 -16.50 -0.56 8.48
CA ILE A 91 -15.06 -0.45 8.73
C ILE A 91 -14.75 0.75 9.62
N ILE A 92 -15.44 1.89 9.42
CA ILE A 92 -15.30 3.06 10.31
C ILE A 92 -15.70 2.70 11.74
N GLU A 93 -16.84 2.05 11.93
CA GLU A 93 -17.28 1.64 13.27
C GLU A 93 -16.34 0.60 13.90
N PHE A 94 -15.85 -0.35 13.12
CA PHE A 94 -14.84 -1.30 13.58
C PHE A 94 -13.53 -0.60 14.00
N ALA A 95 -13.04 0.36 13.23
CA ALA A 95 -11.85 1.11 13.59
C ALA A 95 -12.05 1.93 14.87
N LYS A 96 -13.22 2.55 15.05
CA LYS A 96 -13.60 3.24 16.29
C LYS A 96 -13.61 2.30 17.48
N GLU A 97 -14.21 1.11 17.34
CA GLU A 97 -14.27 0.07 18.38
C GLU A 97 -12.87 -0.26 18.93
N ILE A 98 -11.86 -0.39 18.05
CA ILE A 98 -10.49 -0.76 18.43
C ILE A 98 -9.57 0.45 18.68
N GLY A 99 -10.09 1.67 18.55
CA GLY A 99 -9.31 2.91 18.66
C GLY A 99 -8.21 3.04 17.61
N ALA A 100 -8.48 2.64 16.36
CA ALA A 100 -7.60 2.82 15.21
C ALA A 100 -8.02 4.05 14.37
N PHE A 101 -7.06 4.61 13.63
CA PHE A 101 -7.34 5.63 12.63
C PHE A 101 -7.93 5.02 11.36
N VAL A 102 -8.67 5.81 10.58
CA VAL A 102 -9.19 5.38 9.28
C VAL A 102 -8.66 6.32 8.20
N GLY A 103 -7.97 5.75 7.20
CA GLY A 103 -7.48 6.46 6.03
C GLY A 103 -8.11 5.90 4.77
N ILE A 104 -9.29 6.40 4.39
CA ILE A 104 -9.99 5.93 3.19
C ILE A 104 -9.24 6.42 1.94
N GLN A 105 -8.99 5.54 1.00
CA GLN A 105 -8.25 5.82 -0.22
C GLN A 105 -9.19 5.92 -1.42
N ASN A 106 -8.95 6.90 -2.30
CA ASN A 106 -9.64 6.97 -3.59
C ASN A 106 -9.12 5.87 -4.54
N PHE A 107 -10.02 5.21 -5.27
CA PHE A 107 -9.62 4.28 -6.31
C PHE A 107 -9.18 5.02 -7.57
N LEU A 108 -7.93 4.78 -7.99
CA LEU A 108 -7.35 5.36 -9.20
C LEU A 108 -7.14 4.27 -10.25
N SER A 109 -7.60 4.53 -11.46
CA SER A 109 -7.52 3.58 -12.58
C SER A 109 -6.21 3.75 -13.35
N TYR A 110 -5.42 2.68 -13.42
CA TYR A 110 -4.16 2.66 -14.16
C TYR A 110 -4.22 1.72 -15.36
N ALA A 111 -3.48 2.05 -16.43
CA ALA A 111 -3.55 1.33 -17.70
C ALA A 111 -3.31 -0.19 -17.59
N GLY A 112 -2.35 -0.62 -16.76
CA GLY A 112 -2.06 -2.05 -16.51
C GLY A 112 -2.68 -2.63 -15.24
N GLY A 113 -3.52 -1.86 -14.54
CA GLY A 113 -4.18 -2.30 -13.32
C GLY A 113 -5.52 -2.97 -13.57
N ARG A 114 -6.02 -3.71 -12.58
CA ARG A 114 -7.42 -4.14 -12.55
C ARG A 114 -8.32 -2.90 -12.45
N LYS A 115 -9.49 -2.95 -13.09
CA LYS A 115 -10.47 -1.84 -13.12
C LYS A 115 -11.82 -2.29 -12.57
N PRO A 116 -11.90 -2.64 -11.28
CA PRO A 116 -13.12 -3.17 -10.69
C PRO A 116 -14.23 -2.12 -10.57
N ALA A 117 -13.88 -0.84 -10.38
CA ALA A 117 -14.82 0.27 -10.23
C ALA A 117 -14.44 1.44 -11.13
N LYS A 118 -15.33 2.43 -11.21
CA LYS A 118 -15.02 3.73 -11.81
C LYS A 118 -14.22 4.58 -10.81
N GLU A 119 -13.23 5.31 -11.30
CA GLU A 119 -12.50 6.31 -10.53
C GLU A 119 -13.40 7.51 -10.25
N LEU A 120 -13.37 7.99 -9.01
CA LEU A 120 -14.03 9.24 -8.61
C LEU A 120 -13.06 10.41 -8.80
N ASP A 121 -13.59 11.54 -9.27
CA ASP A 121 -12.85 12.80 -9.14
C ASP A 121 -12.61 13.12 -7.66
N PHE A 122 -11.51 13.81 -7.35
CA PHE A 122 -11.15 14.10 -5.97
C PHE A 122 -12.18 14.96 -5.25
N ILE A 123 -12.89 15.87 -5.93
CA ILE A 123 -13.94 16.68 -5.31
C ILE A 123 -15.10 15.78 -4.87
N GLU A 124 -15.53 14.88 -5.75
CA GLU A 124 -16.60 13.92 -5.42
C GLU A 124 -16.18 12.98 -4.29
N PHE A 125 -14.94 12.47 -4.34
CA PHE A 125 -14.41 11.63 -3.28
C PHE A 125 -14.37 12.35 -1.93
N GLU A 126 -13.90 13.60 -1.89
CA GLU A 126 -13.89 14.41 -0.68
C GLU A 126 -15.31 14.64 -0.13
N ASP A 127 -16.29 14.88 -0.99
CA ASP A 127 -17.68 15.07 -0.56
C ASP A 127 -18.27 13.78 0.04
N ARG A 128 -17.94 12.60 -0.51
CA ARG A 128 -18.28 11.30 0.12
C ARG A 128 -17.64 11.17 1.49
N LEU A 129 -16.39 11.59 1.66
CA LEU A 129 -15.73 11.57 2.97
C LEU A 129 -16.43 12.49 3.96
N LYS A 130 -16.80 13.73 3.59
CA LYS A 130 -17.55 14.66 4.46
C LYS A 130 -18.89 14.07 4.92
N GLU A 131 -19.59 13.38 4.03
CA GLU A 131 -20.84 12.69 4.37
C GLU A 131 -20.61 11.58 5.42
N LEU A 132 -19.56 10.78 5.24
CA LEU A 132 -19.17 9.73 6.19
C LEU A 132 -18.71 10.31 7.53
N GLU A 133 -17.92 11.38 7.53
CA GLU A 133 -17.49 12.09 8.74
C GLU A 133 -18.70 12.53 9.58
N LYS A 134 -19.68 13.18 8.95
CA LYS A 134 -20.92 13.62 9.60
C LYS A 134 -21.72 12.45 10.15
N ARG A 135 -21.90 11.40 9.34
CA ARG A 135 -22.69 10.21 9.71
C ARG A 135 -22.08 9.45 10.89
N HIS A 136 -20.77 9.24 10.87
CA HIS A 136 -20.06 8.39 11.83
C HIS A 136 -19.38 9.18 12.96
N LYS A 137 -19.46 10.52 12.93
CA LYS A 137 -18.88 11.45 13.91
C LYS A 137 -17.37 11.21 14.12
N ILE A 138 -16.64 11.17 13.02
CA ILE A 138 -15.19 10.95 12.96
C ILE A 138 -14.56 11.93 11.95
N LYS A 139 -13.26 12.20 12.06
CA LYS A 139 -12.49 12.93 11.05
C LYS A 139 -11.80 11.94 10.09
N LEU A 140 -11.98 12.14 8.79
CA LEU A 140 -11.48 11.32 7.68
C LEU A 140 -10.68 12.13 6.64
N LEU A 141 -10.96 13.43 6.49
CA LEU A 141 -10.26 14.30 5.53
C LEU A 141 -8.94 14.85 6.06
N ASP A 142 -8.80 14.89 7.38
CA ASP A 142 -7.56 15.23 8.08
C ASP A 142 -7.47 14.42 9.38
N PRO A 143 -7.33 13.08 9.29
CA PRO A 143 -6.73 12.38 10.41
C PRO A 143 -5.30 12.90 10.41
N ASP A 144 -4.92 13.72 11.38
CA ASP A 144 -3.52 14.04 11.65
C ASP A 144 -2.79 12.72 11.89
N THR A 145 -2.36 12.08 10.79
CA THR A 145 -1.64 10.82 10.81
C THR A 145 -0.24 11.05 11.36
N GLY A 146 0.15 12.30 11.68
CA GLY A 146 1.51 12.66 12.03
C GLY A 146 2.50 12.50 10.88
N ILE A 147 2.02 12.35 9.63
CA ILE A 147 2.87 12.19 8.45
C ILE A 147 3.02 13.56 7.76
N LYS A 148 4.09 14.26 8.14
CA LYS A 148 4.51 15.47 7.43
C LYS A 148 5.32 15.08 6.20
N ILE A 149 4.80 15.35 5.01
CA ILE A 149 5.54 15.15 3.76
C ILE A 149 6.45 16.35 3.55
N GLU A 150 7.75 16.13 3.65
CA GLU A 150 8.76 17.14 3.38
C GLU A 150 9.50 16.82 2.09
N LYS A 151 9.70 17.84 1.24
CA LYS A 151 10.48 17.68 0.02
C LYS A 151 11.95 17.42 0.37
N GLN A 152 12.44 16.24 0.04
CA GLN A 152 13.84 15.85 0.26
C GLN A 152 14.70 16.12 -0.98
N LYS A 153 16.02 16.14 -0.80
CA LYS A 153 16.97 16.25 -1.93
C LYS A 153 16.83 15.03 -2.84
N THR A 154 16.62 15.27 -4.13
CA THR A 154 16.55 14.21 -5.14
C THR A 154 17.92 13.53 -5.27
N LEU A 155 17.92 12.19 -5.31
CA LEU A 155 19.14 11.43 -5.61
C LEU A 155 19.66 11.74 -7.02
N ALA A 156 20.98 11.77 -7.16
CA ALA A 156 21.63 11.92 -8.45
C ALA A 156 21.09 10.87 -9.43
N LYS A 157 20.82 11.32 -10.66
CA LYS A 157 20.20 10.53 -11.71
C LYS A 157 21.23 10.36 -12.84
N PRO A 158 22.07 9.31 -12.75
CA PRO A 158 23.27 9.20 -13.59
C PRO A 158 22.95 8.86 -15.05
N PHE A 159 21.75 8.36 -15.32
CA PHE A 159 21.34 7.92 -16.64
C PHE A 159 20.11 8.65 -17.18
N ARG A 160 19.95 8.62 -18.50
CA ARG A 160 18.79 9.13 -19.22
C ARG A 160 18.24 8.10 -20.19
N LYS A 161 16.94 8.19 -20.50
CA LYS A 161 16.34 7.41 -21.59
C LYS A 161 17.12 7.59 -22.90
N GLY A 162 17.38 6.50 -23.60
CA GLY A 162 18.14 6.43 -24.85
C GLY A 162 19.63 6.17 -24.66
N GLN A 163 20.18 6.38 -23.45
CA GLN A 163 21.58 6.11 -23.14
C GLN A 163 21.86 4.62 -23.15
N ALA A 164 23.03 4.24 -23.66
CA ALA A 164 23.53 2.88 -23.54
C ALA A 164 24.45 2.77 -22.32
N VAL A 165 24.16 1.82 -21.43
CA VAL A 165 24.88 1.65 -20.16
C VAL A 165 25.36 0.21 -20.02
N VAL A 166 26.50 0.02 -19.36
CA VAL A 166 27.01 -1.30 -19.03
C VAL A 166 26.40 -1.73 -17.70
N VAL A 167 25.77 -2.90 -17.69
CA VAL A 167 25.02 -3.44 -16.57
C VAL A 167 25.66 -4.73 -16.10
N GLU A 168 25.73 -4.91 -14.79
CA GLU A 168 26.13 -6.15 -14.15
C GLU A 168 24.88 -6.87 -13.61
N ALA A 169 24.69 -8.14 -14.02
CA ALA A 169 23.60 -8.97 -13.55
C ALA A 169 23.68 -9.23 -12.03
N ARG A 170 22.55 -9.14 -11.34
CA ARG A 170 22.43 -9.48 -9.91
C ARG A 170 21.35 -10.51 -9.62
N TYR A 171 20.25 -10.46 -10.37
CA TYR A 171 19.14 -11.40 -10.23
C TYR A 171 18.42 -11.50 -11.59
N PRO A 172 17.75 -12.61 -11.96
CA PRO A 172 16.94 -12.67 -13.18
C PRO A 172 16.05 -11.43 -13.34
N GLY A 173 16.15 -10.75 -14.49
CA GLY A 173 15.41 -9.51 -14.75
C GLY A 173 16.03 -8.23 -14.17
N ILE A 174 17.09 -8.34 -13.36
CA ILE A 174 17.67 -7.25 -12.54
C ILE A 174 19.18 -7.17 -12.71
N GLY A 175 19.64 -6.01 -13.17
CA GLY A 175 21.05 -5.64 -13.16
C GLY A 175 21.32 -4.32 -12.43
N VAL A 176 22.60 -4.02 -12.23
CA VAL A 176 23.07 -2.82 -11.53
C VAL A 176 24.10 -2.09 -12.37
N SER A 177 24.03 -0.77 -12.39
CA SER A 177 25.05 0.12 -12.94
C SER A 177 25.06 1.42 -12.14
N ASP A 178 26.25 1.93 -11.80
CA ASP A 178 26.44 3.18 -11.04
C ASP A 178 25.54 3.30 -9.78
N GLY A 179 25.44 2.21 -9.01
CA GLY A 179 24.60 2.18 -7.81
C GLY A 179 23.10 2.34 -8.08
N ARG A 180 22.63 2.05 -9.30
CA ARG A 180 21.22 2.07 -9.68
C ARG A 180 20.77 0.71 -10.20
N LEU A 181 19.54 0.34 -9.82
CA LEU A 181 18.86 -0.84 -10.33
C LEU A 181 18.35 -0.56 -11.75
N ILE A 182 18.59 -1.51 -12.65
CA ILE A 182 18.12 -1.47 -14.04
C ILE A 182 17.35 -2.77 -14.29
N SER A 183 16.06 -2.66 -14.58
CA SER A 183 15.25 -3.80 -15.01
C SER A 183 15.60 -4.16 -16.45
N VAL A 184 16.07 -5.39 -16.67
CA VAL A 184 16.39 -5.93 -17.99
C VAL A 184 15.77 -7.32 -18.07
N PRO A 185 14.61 -7.48 -18.75
CA PRO A 185 13.81 -8.71 -18.68
C PRO A 185 14.57 -9.97 -19.05
N ASN A 186 15.44 -9.90 -20.06
CA ASN A 186 16.18 -11.03 -20.59
C ASN A 186 17.66 -10.69 -20.73
N PHE A 187 18.51 -11.45 -20.05
CA PHE A 187 19.95 -11.44 -20.26
C PHE A 187 20.53 -12.81 -19.89
N ASP A 188 21.60 -13.20 -20.58
CA ASP A 188 22.33 -14.46 -20.41
C ASP A 188 23.76 -14.23 -19.88
N LYS A 189 24.25 -12.99 -19.95
CA LYS A 189 25.61 -12.61 -19.57
C LYS A 189 25.65 -11.96 -18.20
N LYS A 190 26.77 -12.17 -17.49
CA LYS A 190 27.05 -11.48 -16.22
C LYS A 190 27.22 -9.96 -16.37
N ARG A 191 27.74 -9.52 -17.52
CA ARG A 191 27.96 -8.10 -17.83
C ARG A 191 27.64 -7.84 -19.30
N PHE A 192 26.82 -6.84 -19.58
CA PHE A 192 26.33 -6.55 -20.93
C PHE A 192 25.94 -5.07 -21.08
N LYS A 193 25.78 -4.62 -22.31
CA LYS A 193 25.36 -3.25 -22.63
C LYS A 193 23.88 -3.26 -22.96
N VAL A 194 23.11 -2.36 -22.35
CA VAL A 194 21.68 -2.18 -22.64
C VAL A 194 21.39 -0.76 -23.05
N LYS A 195 20.38 -0.57 -23.90
CA LYS A 195 19.84 0.75 -24.20
C LYS A 195 18.68 1.01 -23.27
N LEU A 196 18.77 2.09 -22.49
CA LEU A 196 17.70 2.46 -21.58
C LEU A 196 16.47 2.94 -22.34
N VAL A 197 15.34 2.27 -22.13
CA VAL A 197 14.04 2.61 -22.74
C VAL A 197 13.10 3.31 -21.76
N ARG A 198 13.37 3.18 -20.46
CA ARG A 198 12.61 3.84 -19.39
C ARG A 198 13.53 4.49 -18.39
N ASP A 199 13.09 5.65 -17.94
CA ASP A 199 13.70 6.43 -16.89
C ASP A 199 12.59 7.21 -16.17
N LYS A 200 12.17 6.71 -15.00
CA LYS A 200 11.14 7.35 -14.17
C LYS A 200 11.56 7.28 -12.70
N HIS A 201 11.80 8.45 -12.08
CA HIS A 201 12.18 8.58 -10.67
C HIS A 201 13.37 7.69 -10.23
N ASN A 202 14.47 7.68 -10.98
CA ASN A 202 15.64 6.80 -10.74
C ASN A 202 15.37 5.28 -10.89
N VAL A 203 14.21 4.90 -11.42
CA VAL A 203 13.92 3.53 -11.85
C VAL A 203 14.12 3.43 -13.35
N PHE A 204 15.05 2.58 -13.76
CA PHE A 204 15.46 2.42 -15.15
C PHE A 204 15.04 1.06 -15.70
N ALA A 205 14.69 1.01 -16.99
CA ALA A 205 14.55 -0.25 -17.71
C ALA A 205 15.30 -0.18 -19.03
N GLY A 206 15.96 -1.27 -19.39
CA GLY A 206 16.75 -1.39 -20.62
C GLY A 206 16.40 -2.66 -21.40
N VAL A 207 16.67 -2.60 -22.70
CA VAL A 207 16.61 -3.72 -23.64
C VAL A 207 17.88 -3.76 -24.48
#